data_AF-A0A1U7QCX1-F1
#
_entry.id   AF-A0A1U7QCX1-F1
#
_cell.length_a   1.000
_cell.length_b   1.000
_cell.length_c   1.000
_cell.angle_alpha   90.00
_cell.angle_beta   90.00
_cell.angle_gamma   90.00
#
_symmetry.space_group_name_H-M   'P 1'
#
loop_
_entity.id
_entity.type
_entity.pdbx_description
1 polymer ?
#
loop_
_entity_poly.entity_id
_entity_poly.type
_entity_poly.pdbx_seq_one_letter_code
_entity_poly.pdbx_strand_id
1 'polypeptide(L)'
;MAAGDGDVKLGTLGSSGERGGDGGDGSPGGAGATAAGSSWAAALLATGGEMLLNVALVALVLLGAYRLWVRWGRRGLGSGPGAGEESPAASLPRMKKRDFSLEQLRQYDGARTPRILLAVNGKVFDVTKGSKFYGPAGPYGIFAGRDASRGLATFCLDKDALRDEYDDLSDLNAVQMESVREWEMQFKEKYDYVGRLLKPGEEPSEYTDEEDTKDHSKQD
;
A
#
# COMPACT_ATOMS: atom_id res chain seq x y z
N MET A 1 2.49 33.15 -57.99
CA MET A 1 1.37 34.06 -57.69
C MET A 1 1.32 34.21 -56.18
N ALA A 2 1.63 35.38 -55.63
CA ALA A 2 0.68 36.47 -55.33
C ALA A 2 -0.25 36.06 -54.16
N ALA A 3 -0.10 36.54 -52.92
CA ALA A 3 0.15 37.90 -52.39
C ALA A 3 -1.04 38.85 -52.56
N GLY A 4 -1.37 39.60 -51.50
CA GLY A 4 -2.61 40.37 -51.33
C GLY A 4 -3.13 40.23 -49.88
N ASP A 5 -2.67 40.96 -48.86
CA ASP A 5 -2.32 42.39 -48.69
C ASP A 5 -3.49 43.25 -48.12
N GLY A 6 -3.17 44.36 -47.45
CA GLY A 6 -4.06 45.16 -46.58
C GLY A 6 -3.59 45.13 -45.12
N ASP A 7 -2.52 45.81 -44.70
CA ASP A 7 -2.22 47.26 -44.79
C ASP A 7 -3.26 48.08 -43.99
N VAL A 8 -3.03 48.65 -42.79
CA VAL A 8 -1.97 49.49 -42.16
C VAL A 8 -2.44 50.95 -41.98
N LYS A 9 -2.43 51.42 -40.72
CA LYS A 9 -2.11 52.77 -40.17
C LYS A 9 -2.78 52.93 -38.80
N LEU A 10 -2.14 53.25 -37.67
CA LEU A 10 -0.85 53.90 -37.34
C LEU A 10 -0.86 55.45 -37.43
N GLY A 11 -0.67 56.07 -36.26
CA GLY A 11 -0.44 57.51 -36.05
C GLY A 11 -1.66 58.31 -35.55
N THR A 12 -1.52 59.44 -34.84
CA THR A 12 -0.32 60.11 -34.27
C THR A 12 -0.78 61.37 -33.52
N LEU A 13 -0.09 61.78 -32.43
CA LEU A 13 -0.14 63.11 -31.78
C LEU A 13 -1.54 63.58 -31.24
N GLY A 14 -1.66 64.53 -30.31
CA GLY A 14 -0.68 65.19 -29.46
C GLY A 14 -1.11 66.61 -29.02
N SER A 15 -0.81 66.96 -27.75
CA SER A 15 -0.69 68.33 -27.20
C SER A 15 -1.95 69.19 -26.91
N SER A 16 -1.74 70.14 -25.97
CA SER A 16 -2.57 71.30 -25.55
C SER A 16 -3.61 71.05 -24.44
N GLY A 17 -3.67 71.81 -23.34
CA GLY A 17 -2.75 72.85 -22.83
C GLY A 17 -3.40 73.72 -21.72
N GLU A 18 -2.59 74.36 -20.86
CA GLU A 18 -2.81 75.63 -20.11
C GLU A 18 -4.13 75.88 -19.30
N ARG A 19 -4.26 76.58 -18.15
CA ARG A 19 -3.50 77.51 -17.26
C ARG A 19 -4.01 77.26 -15.79
N GLY A 20 -3.47 77.79 -14.68
CA GLY A 20 -2.30 78.64 -14.38
C GLY A 20 -2.49 79.43 -13.07
N GLY A 21 -1.38 79.80 -12.37
CA GLY A 21 -1.31 80.70 -11.18
C GLY A 21 -1.96 80.22 -9.88
N ASP A 22 -1.67 80.72 -8.67
CA ASP A 22 -0.53 81.49 -8.11
C ASP A 22 -0.71 81.53 -6.55
N GLY A 23 0.24 81.82 -5.65
CA GLY A 23 1.68 82.11 -5.72
C GLY A 23 2.26 82.47 -4.32
N GLY A 24 3.56 82.20 -4.07
CA GLY A 24 4.26 82.47 -2.78
C GLY A 24 4.14 81.39 -1.70
N ASP A 25 5.02 81.28 -0.68
CA ASP A 25 6.36 81.84 -0.43
C ASP A 25 7.05 81.07 0.73
N GLY A 26 8.34 81.29 1.01
CA GLY A 26 8.97 80.84 2.28
C GLY A 26 9.85 79.58 2.24
N SER A 27 11.16 79.80 2.04
CA SER A 27 12.25 79.00 2.64
C SER A 27 13.02 79.95 3.59
N PRO A 28 13.89 79.50 4.53
CA PRO A 28 14.57 78.20 4.63
C PRO A 28 14.61 77.55 6.03
N GLY A 29 15.11 76.31 6.14
CA GLY A 29 15.55 75.79 7.45
C GLY A 29 15.80 74.27 7.58
N GLY A 30 17.07 73.87 7.49
CA GLY A 30 17.68 72.91 8.44
C GLY A 30 17.17 71.47 8.57
N ALA A 31 17.91 70.55 7.92
CA ALA A 31 18.36 69.25 8.44
C ALA A 31 17.35 68.17 8.94
N GLY A 32 17.34 67.04 8.22
CA GLY A 32 17.58 65.73 8.84
C GLY A 32 16.44 64.71 8.88
N ALA A 33 16.84 63.44 8.74
CA ALA A 33 16.08 62.20 8.99
C ALA A 33 14.89 61.85 8.06
N THR A 34 15.07 60.78 7.28
CA THR A 34 14.01 60.06 6.59
C THR A 34 13.20 59.19 7.56
N ALA A 35 11.87 59.19 7.42
CA ALA A 35 10.98 58.32 8.22
C ALA A 35 10.00 57.54 7.32
N ALA A 36 10.53 56.56 6.58
CA ALA A 36 9.71 55.55 5.89
C ALA A 36 9.15 54.54 6.93
N GLY A 37 8.09 54.94 7.65
CA GLY A 37 7.70 54.32 8.92
C GLY A 37 6.25 53.89 9.06
N SER A 38 5.54 53.54 7.98
CA SER A 38 4.11 53.17 8.06
C SER A 38 3.62 52.04 7.14
N SER A 39 4.46 51.53 6.22
CA SER A 39 4.02 50.52 5.23
C SER A 39 4.08 49.06 5.75
N TRP A 40 5.16 48.69 6.45
CA TRP A 40 5.36 47.30 6.90
C TRP A 40 4.40 46.86 8.02
N ALA A 41 3.94 47.78 8.86
CA ALA A 41 2.97 47.50 9.92
C ALA A 41 1.59 47.09 9.35
N ALA A 42 1.17 47.70 8.24
CA ALA A 42 -0.06 47.33 7.54
C ALA A 42 0.07 45.95 6.85
N ALA A 43 1.25 45.66 6.28
CA ALA A 43 1.51 44.38 5.63
C ALA A 43 1.50 43.17 6.60
N LEU A 44 1.99 43.34 7.84
CA LEU A 44 1.96 42.29 8.86
C LEU A 44 0.56 41.99 9.41
N LEU A 45 -0.38 42.95 9.34
CA LEU A 45 -1.77 42.75 9.77
C LEU A 45 -2.62 42.06 8.69
N ALA A 46 -2.20 42.06 7.42
CA ALA A 46 -2.95 41.44 6.33
C ALA A 46 -2.73 39.92 6.18
N THR A 47 -1.59 39.38 6.62
CA THR A 47 -1.24 37.95 6.45
C THR A 47 -1.40 37.11 7.73
N GLY A 48 -1.47 37.74 8.90
CA GLY A 48 -1.63 37.02 10.18
C GLY A 48 -2.94 36.22 10.29
N GLY A 49 -4.03 36.69 9.68
CA GLY A 49 -5.32 36.01 9.69
C GLY A 49 -5.34 34.70 8.89
N GLU A 50 -4.76 34.69 7.69
CA GLU A 50 -4.70 33.49 6.85
C GLU A 50 -3.78 32.42 7.44
N MET A 51 -2.67 32.83 8.09
CA MET A 51 -1.79 31.89 8.77
C MET A 51 -2.50 31.19 9.93
N LEU A 52 -3.31 31.91 10.72
CA LEU A 52 -4.11 31.33 11.80
C LEU A 52 -5.20 30.38 11.27
N LEU A 53 -5.85 30.72 10.16
CA LEU A 53 -6.90 29.88 9.54
C LEU A 53 -6.29 28.60 8.95
N ASN A 54 -5.13 28.69 8.29
CA ASN A 54 -4.39 27.53 7.79
C ASN A 54 -3.86 26.64 8.92
N VAL A 55 -3.34 27.22 10.01
CA VAL A 55 -2.93 26.46 11.21
C VAL A 55 -4.13 25.79 11.88
N ALA A 56 -5.29 26.46 11.95
CA ALA A 56 -6.52 25.86 12.46
C ALA A 56 -7.02 24.71 11.56
N LEU A 57 -6.96 24.85 10.24
CA LEU A 57 -7.27 23.76 9.30
C LEU A 57 -6.32 22.57 9.47
N VAL A 58 -5.01 22.80 9.55
CA VAL A 58 -4.03 21.73 9.81
C VAL A 58 -4.29 21.07 11.17
N ALA A 59 -4.59 21.85 12.22
CA ALA A 59 -4.95 21.31 13.52
C ALA A 59 -6.25 20.48 13.47
N LEU A 60 -7.26 20.87 12.69
CA LEU A 60 -8.50 20.10 12.49
C LEU A 60 -8.27 18.83 11.67
N VAL A 61 -7.42 18.87 10.64
CA VAL A 61 -7.02 17.69 9.86
C VAL A 61 -6.22 16.71 10.73
N LEU A 62 -5.26 17.21 11.52
CA LEU A 62 -4.50 16.40 12.48
C LEU A 62 -5.40 15.86 13.60
N LEU A 63 -6.36 16.63 14.10
CA LEU A 63 -7.34 16.15 15.08
C LEU A 63 -8.28 15.12 14.46
N GLY A 64 -8.69 15.28 13.20
CA GLY A 64 -9.48 14.32 12.45
C GLY A 64 -8.73 13.01 12.20
N ALA A 65 -7.49 13.11 11.73
CA ALA A 65 -6.59 11.97 11.56
C ALA A 65 -6.26 11.29 12.89
N TYR A 66 -6.03 12.04 13.97
CA TYR A 66 -5.84 11.52 15.32
C TYR A 66 -7.12 10.88 15.86
N ARG A 67 -8.30 11.46 15.65
CA ARG A 67 -9.60 10.86 16.04
C ARG A 67 -9.89 9.59 15.23
N LEU A 68 -9.52 9.55 13.95
CA LEU A 68 -9.60 8.36 13.11
C LEU A 68 -8.59 7.30 13.58
N TRP A 69 -7.35 7.68 13.85
CA TRP A 69 -6.29 6.82 14.37
C TRP A 69 -6.55 6.35 15.81
N VAL A 70 -7.26 7.10 16.66
CA VAL A 70 -7.74 6.62 17.96
C VAL A 70 -8.95 5.70 17.79
N ARG A 71 -9.83 5.95 16.82
CA ARG A 71 -11.03 5.13 16.56
C ARG A 71 -10.76 3.86 15.73
N TRP A 72 -9.64 3.80 15.02
CA TRP A 72 -9.08 2.59 14.41
C TRP A 72 -7.97 1.96 15.25
N GLY A 73 -7.14 2.73 15.96
CA GLY A 73 -6.09 2.24 16.86
C GLY A 73 -6.66 1.54 18.09
N ARG A 74 -7.79 2.01 18.64
CA ARG A 74 -8.60 1.25 19.62
C ARG A 74 -9.31 0.02 19.02
N ARG A 75 -9.14 -0.25 17.72
CA ARG A 75 -9.48 -1.52 17.06
C ARG A 75 -8.25 -2.25 16.49
N GLY A 76 -7.04 -1.70 16.68
CA GLY A 76 -5.80 -2.18 16.06
C GLY A 76 -4.78 -2.73 17.05
N LEU A 77 -4.74 -2.21 18.28
CA LEU A 77 -3.97 -2.78 19.40
C LEU A 77 -4.87 -2.85 20.64
N GLY A 78 -5.33 -4.07 20.97
CA GLY A 78 -6.17 -4.29 22.14
C GLY A 78 -7.12 -5.46 21.95
N SER A 79 -6.64 -6.68 22.21
CA SER A 79 -7.47 -7.85 22.44
C SER A 79 -8.53 -7.53 23.50
N GLY A 80 -9.80 -7.86 23.22
CA GLY A 80 -10.79 -7.93 24.29
C GLY A 80 -10.46 -9.10 25.22
N PRO A 81 -10.64 -8.97 26.55
CA PRO A 81 -10.52 -10.10 27.47
C PRO A 81 -11.75 -11.00 27.33
N GLY A 82 -11.75 -11.85 26.31
CA GLY A 82 -12.84 -12.77 25.97
C GLY A 82 -12.29 -14.05 25.37
N ALA A 83 -11.75 -14.92 26.23
CA ALA A 83 -10.99 -16.13 25.91
C ALA A 83 -9.74 -15.89 25.02
N GLY A 84 -8.54 -16.31 25.40
CA GLY A 84 -8.25 -17.52 26.17
C GLY A 84 -8.26 -18.78 25.29
N GLU A 85 -8.68 -18.68 24.02
CA GLU A 85 -8.25 -19.64 23.02
C GLU A 85 -6.82 -19.28 22.59
N GLU A 86 -5.85 -20.02 23.12
CA GLU A 86 -4.62 -20.27 22.37
C GLU A 86 -5.05 -20.79 20.99
N SER A 87 -4.83 -20.01 19.93
CA SER A 87 -5.16 -20.47 18.59
C SER A 87 -4.43 -21.80 18.37
N PRO A 88 -5.12 -22.91 18.03
CA PRO A 88 -4.50 -24.23 17.97
C PRO A 88 -3.34 -24.31 16.97
N ALA A 89 -3.25 -23.31 16.08
CA ALA A 89 -2.10 -23.02 15.24
C ALA A 89 -0.75 -22.84 15.97
N ALA A 90 -0.74 -22.34 17.20
CA ALA A 90 0.49 -22.04 17.96
C ALA A 90 1.14 -23.29 18.59
N SER A 91 0.38 -24.37 18.78
CA SER A 91 0.82 -25.59 19.49
C SER A 91 1.09 -26.78 18.57
N LEU A 92 0.89 -26.65 17.25
CA LEU A 92 1.18 -27.74 16.32
C LEU A 92 2.69 -27.92 16.10
N PRO A 93 3.22 -29.17 16.14
CA PRO A 93 4.58 -29.47 15.68
C PRO A 93 4.80 -29.02 14.22
N ARG A 94 6.05 -28.68 13.86
CA ARG A 94 6.43 -28.46 12.45
C ARG A 94 6.08 -29.70 11.63
N MET A 95 5.52 -29.50 10.45
CA MET A 95 5.14 -30.60 9.57
C MET A 95 6.37 -31.16 8.87
N LYS A 96 6.51 -32.50 8.83
CA LYS A 96 7.53 -33.17 8.01
C LYS A 96 7.30 -32.86 6.53
N LYS A 97 8.40 -32.64 5.79
CA LYS A 97 8.36 -32.46 4.34
C LYS A 97 7.82 -33.71 3.63
N ARG A 98 6.89 -33.51 2.70
CA ARG A 98 6.34 -34.54 1.79
C ARG A 98 5.65 -33.88 0.61
N ASP A 99 5.52 -34.59 -0.49
CA ASP A 99 4.69 -34.12 -1.60
C ASP A 99 3.20 -34.37 -1.34
N PHE A 100 2.34 -33.58 -1.99
CA PHE A 100 0.88 -33.62 -1.84
C PHE A 100 0.20 -33.68 -3.20
N SER A 101 -0.84 -34.50 -3.34
CA SER A 101 -1.88 -34.29 -4.35
C SER A 101 -2.84 -33.18 -3.93
N LEU A 102 -3.60 -32.62 -4.87
CA LEU A 102 -4.67 -31.65 -4.55
C LEU A 102 -5.70 -32.21 -3.55
N GLU A 103 -6.05 -33.50 -3.68
CA GLU A 103 -7.01 -34.17 -2.80
C GLU A 103 -6.49 -34.27 -1.35
N GLN A 104 -5.19 -34.49 -1.18
CA GLN A 104 -4.53 -34.48 0.12
C GLN A 104 -4.40 -33.05 0.67
N LEU A 105 -4.07 -32.08 -0.18
CA LEU A 105 -3.93 -30.67 0.20
C LEU A 105 -5.25 -30.10 0.75
N ARG A 106 -6.39 -30.44 0.13
CA ARG A 106 -7.75 -30.07 0.56
C ARG A 106 -8.15 -30.49 1.98
N GLN A 107 -7.40 -31.38 2.64
CA GLN A 107 -7.64 -31.78 4.03
C GLN A 107 -7.14 -30.73 5.05
N TYR A 108 -6.33 -29.78 4.58
CA TYR A 108 -5.65 -28.76 5.39
C TYR A 108 -6.22 -27.37 5.13
N ASP A 109 -7.53 -27.24 5.30
CA ASP A 109 -8.32 -26.02 5.09
C ASP A 109 -8.54 -25.20 6.38
N GLY A 110 -7.99 -25.63 7.52
CA GLY A 110 -8.22 -25.01 8.82
C GLY A 110 -9.59 -25.30 9.45
N ALA A 111 -10.48 -26.03 8.76
CA ALA A 111 -11.81 -26.42 9.24
C ALA A 111 -11.88 -27.93 9.54
N ARG A 112 -11.36 -28.77 8.64
CA ARG A 112 -11.29 -30.24 8.79
C ARG A 112 -10.16 -30.65 9.72
N THR A 113 -9.04 -29.92 9.64
CA THR A 113 -7.87 -30.07 10.51
C THR A 113 -7.40 -28.68 10.94
N PRO A 114 -6.78 -28.52 12.12
CA PRO A 114 -6.32 -27.22 12.60
C PRO A 114 -5.10 -26.67 11.83
N ARG A 115 -4.47 -27.49 10.98
CA ARG A 115 -3.35 -27.10 10.12
C ARG A 115 -3.88 -26.57 8.79
N ILE A 116 -3.32 -25.46 8.33
CA ILE A 116 -3.66 -24.81 7.07
C ILE A 116 -2.45 -24.91 6.15
N LEU A 117 -2.63 -25.60 5.01
CA LEU A 117 -1.65 -25.62 3.93
C LEU A 117 -2.23 -24.92 2.72
N LEU A 118 -1.37 -24.32 1.89
CA LEU A 118 -1.74 -23.90 0.54
C LEU A 118 -0.52 -24.03 -0.38
N ALA A 119 -0.76 -24.12 -1.69
CA ALA A 119 0.29 -24.13 -2.69
C ALA A 119 0.45 -22.77 -3.39
N VAL A 120 1.69 -22.40 -3.69
CA VAL A 120 2.07 -21.28 -4.57
C VAL A 120 3.16 -21.78 -5.50
N ASN A 121 2.98 -21.61 -6.81
CA ASN A 121 3.89 -22.05 -7.87
C ASN A 121 4.33 -23.53 -7.73
N GLY A 122 3.39 -24.42 -7.42
CA GLY A 122 3.67 -25.84 -7.19
C GLY A 122 4.39 -26.18 -5.89
N LYS A 123 4.60 -25.22 -4.98
CA LYS A 123 5.23 -25.42 -3.66
C LYS A 123 4.21 -25.26 -2.55
N VAL A 124 4.15 -26.23 -1.64
CA VAL A 124 3.23 -26.27 -0.51
C VAL A 124 3.88 -25.63 0.72
N PHE A 125 3.16 -24.72 1.36
CA PHE A 125 3.58 -24.00 2.56
C PHE A 125 2.62 -24.25 3.72
N ASP A 126 3.19 -24.40 4.92
CA ASP A 126 2.40 -24.40 6.16
C ASP A 126 2.14 -22.97 6.62
N VAL A 127 0.92 -22.52 6.33
CA VAL A 127 0.45 -21.16 6.63
C VAL A 127 -0.38 -21.11 7.92
N THR A 128 -0.31 -22.14 8.76
CA THR A 128 -1.07 -22.26 10.01
C THR A 128 -0.80 -21.10 10.97
N LYS A 129 0.46 -20.63 11.06
CA LYS A 129 0.86 -19.41 11.79
C LYS A 129 0.11 -18.14 11.30
N GLY A 130 -0.41 -18.17 10.07
CA GLY A 130 -1.25 -17.16 9.44
C GLY A 130 -2.76 -17.44 9.53
N SER A 131 -3.24 -18.23 10.49
CA SER A 131 -4.66 -18.62 10.64
C SER A 131 -5.66 -17.45 10.62
N LYS A 132 -5.27 -16.26 11.13
CA LYS A 132 -6.09 -15.03 11.04
C LYS A 132 -6.34 -14.54 9.61
N PHE A 133 -5.54 -14.99 8.64
CA PHE A 133 -5.62 -14.64 7.22
C PHE A 133 -6.23 -15.77 6.39
N TYR A 134 -5.76 -17.00 6.57
CA TYR A 134 -6.13 -18.17 5.75
C TYR A 134 -7.04 -19.17 6.46
N GLY A 135 -7.42 -18.93 7.72
CA GLY A 135 -8.40 -19.77 8.40
C GLY A 135 -9.81 -19.56 7.83
N PRO A 136 -10.81 -20.37 8.23
CA PRO A 136 -12.14 -20.39 7.62
C PRO A 136 -12.90 -19.05 7.66
N ALA A 137 -12.57 -18.16 8.59
CA ALA A 137 -13.14 -16.81 8.72
C ALA A 137 -12.17 -15.68 8.28
N GLY A 138 -10.98 -16.03 7.77
CA GLY A 138 -9.97 -15.08 7.34
C GLY A 138 -10.22 -14.55 5.91
N PRO A 139 -9.77 -13.32 5.58
CA PRO A 139 -10.00 -12.69 4.27
C PRO A 139 -9.42 -13.46 3.08
N TYR A 140 -8.44 -14.34 3.31
CA TYR A 140 -7.80 -15.18 2.30
C TYR A 140 -8.06 -16.68 2.56
N GLY A 141 -9.04 -17.02 3.39
CA GLY A 141 -9.42 -18.41 3.70
C GLY A 141 -9.91 -19.21 2.48
N ILE A 142 -10.23 -18.52 1.38
CA ILE A 142 -10.53 -19.15 0.09
C ILE A 142 -9.36 -19.98 -0.47
N PHE A 143 -8.11 -19.63 -0.15
CA PHE A 143 -6.92 -20.34 -0.59
C PHE A 143 -6.55 -21.54 0.31
N ALA A 144 -7.24 -21.74 1.43
CA ALA A 144 -6.95 -22.82 2.38
C ALA A 144 -7.17 -24.19 1.74
N GLY A 145 -6.16 -25.06 1.82
CA GLY A 145 -6.15 -26.39 1.21
C GLY A 145 -6.14 -26.40 -0.33
N ARG A 146 -5.70 -25.32 -0.99
CA ARG A 146 -5.77 -25.16 -2.46
C ARG A 146 -4.45 -24.65 -3.04
N ASP A 147 -4.34 -24.72 -4.37
CA ASP A 147 -3.37 -23.93 -5.12
C ASP A 147 -3.88 -22.49 -5.26
N ALA A 148 -3.13 -21.55 -4.71
CA ALA A 148 -3.44 -20.12 -4.73
C ALA A 148 -2.84 -19.40 -5.94
N SER A 149 -2.01 -20.07 -6.75
CA SER A 149 -1.13 -19.45 -7.76
C SER A 149 -1.89 -18.53 -8.72
N ARG A 150 -2.98 -18.99 -9.34
CA ARG A 150 -3.77 -18.18 -10.27
C ARG A 150 -4.46 -17.01 -9.58
N GLY A 151 -5.02 -17.21 -8.39
CA GLY A 151 -5.63 -16.13 -7.60
C GLY A 151 -4.62 -15.04 -7.23
N LEU A 152 -3.42 -15.43 -6.84
CA LEU A 152 -2.30 -14.53 -6.55
C LEU A 152 -1.75 -13.82 -7.81
N ALA A 153 -1.69 -14.52 -8.95
CA ALA A 153 -1.28 -13.97 -10.24
C ALA A 153 -2.24 -12.91 -10.80
N THR A 154 -3.54 -13.07 -10.52
CA THR A 154 -4.63 -12.25 -11.07
C THR A 154 -5.20 -11.27 -10.06
N PHE A 155 -4.73 -11.29 -8.81
CA PHE A 155 -5.28 -10.56 -7.67
C PHE A 155 -6.78 -10.81 -7.44
N CYS A 156 -7.24 -12.02 -7.75
CA CYS A 156 -8.64 -12.45 -7.66
C CYS A 156 -8.86 -13.34 -6.43
N LEU A 157 -9.95 -13.08 -5.69
CA LEU A 157 -10.40 -13.84 -4.52
C LEU A 157 -11.77 -14.51 -4.77
N ASP A 158 -12.16 -14.67 -6.03
CA ASP A 158 -13.42 -15.32 -6.41
C ASP A 158 -13.22 -16.83 -6.55
N LYS A 159 -14.23 -17.61 -6.12
CA LYS A 159 -14.16 -19.08 -6.18
C LYS A 159 -14.04 -19.61 -7.60
N ASP A 160 -14.65 -18.94 -8.56
CA ASP A 160 -14.67 -19.36 -9.97
C ASP A 160 -13.31 -19.15 -10.66
N ALA A 161 -12.42 -18.34 -10.07
CA ALA A 161 -11.04 -18.18 -10.53
C ALA A 161 -10.08 -19.24 -9.95
N LEU A 162 -10.52 -20.03 -8.96
CA LEU A 162 -9.77 -21.15 -8.41
C LEU A 162 -10.28 -22.46 -8.99
N ARG A 163 -9.35 -23.25 -9.53
CA ARG A 163 -9.68 -24.56 -10.10
C ARG A 163 -9.73 -25.60 -8.98
N ASP A 164 -10.67 -26.52 -9.12
CA ASP A 164 -10.75 -27.69 -8.26
C ASP A 164 -9.71 -28.75 -8.67
N GLU A 165 -9.36 -28.81 -9.96
CA GLU A 165 -8.35 -29.71 -10.54
C GLU A 165 -6.98 -29.01 -10.66
N TYR A 166 -5.96 -29.74 -11.14
CA TYR A 166 -4.62 -29.19 -11.33
C TYR A 166 -4.66 -28.02 -12.33
N ASP A 167 -4.12 -26.89 -11.90
CA ASP A 167 -4.13 -25.66 -12.69
C ASP A 167 -2.82 -25.50 -13.45
N ASP A 168 -2.85 -25.75 -14.76
CA ASP A 168 -1.73 -25.37 -15.62
C ASP A 168 -1.72 -23.85 -15.81
N LEU A 169 -0.60 -23.23 -15.42
CA LEU A 169 -0.37 -21.79 -15.45
C LEU A 169 0.28 -21.32 -16.77
N SER A 170 0.39 -22.20 -17.77
CA SER A 170 0.99 -21.90 -19.07
C SER A 170 0.26 -20.81 -19.88
N ASP A 171 -0.98 -20.48 -19.49
CA ASP A 171 -1.79 -19.40 -20.05
C ASP A 171 -1.53 -18.03 -19.42
N LEU A 172 -0.81 -17.96 -18.30
CA LEU A 172 -0.46 -16.70 -17.63
C LEU A 172 0.60 -15.92 -18.42
N ASN A 173 0.42 -14.61 -18.51
CA ASN A 173 1.39 -13.74 -19.15
C ASN A 173 2.64 -13.49 -18.27
N ALA A 174 3.67 -12.89 -18.86
CA ALA A 174 4.95 -12.67 -18.17
C ALA A 174 4.85 -11.85 -16.87
N VAL A 175 3.94 -10.86 -16.80
CA VAL A 175 3.73 -10.04 -15.59
C VAL A 175 3.05 -10.87 -14.50
N GLN A 176 2.02 -11.62 -14.87
CA GLN A 176 1.31 -12.52 -13.96
C GLN A 176 2.25 -13.60 -13.39
N MET A 177 3.08 -14.21 -14.23
CA MET A 177 4.08 -15.20 -13.79
C MET A 177 5.17 -14.60 -12.91
N GLU A 178 5.54 -13.33 -13.11
CA GLU A 178 6.48 -12.65 -12.21
C GLU A 178 5.85 -12.39 -10.84
N SER A 179 4.59 -11.96 -10.79
CA SER A 179 3.83 -11.85 -9.52
C SER A 179 3.72 -13.19 -8.79
N VAL A 180 3.52 -14.32 -9.49
CA VAL A 180 3.52 -15.66 -8.88
C VAL A 180 4.86 -15.99 -8.22
N ARG A 181 5.99 -15.67 -8.87
CA ARG A 181 7.34 -15.88 -8.33
C ARG A 181 7.62 -14.98 -7.13
N GLU A 182 7.18 -13.73 -7.18
CA GLU A 182 7.30 -12.80 -6.05
C GLU A 182 6.54 -13.32 -4.83
N TRP A 183 5.30 -13.77 -5.01
CA TRP A 183 4.52 -14.42 -3.96
C TRP A 183 5.20 -15.69 -3.44
N GLU A 184 5.71 -16.57 -4.31
CA GLU A 184 6.44 -17.77 -3.91
C GLU A 184 7.64 -17.42 -2.99
N MET A 185 8.40 -16.38 -3.34
CA MET A 185 9.53 -15.91 -2.52
C MET A 185 9.07 -15.37 -1.15
N GLN A 186 8.03 -14.53 -1.12
CA GLN A 186 7.47 -14.01 0.14
C GLN A 186 6.91 -15.13 1.03
N PHE A 187 6.29 -16.16 0.45
CA PHE A 187 5.80 -17.32 1.20
C PHE A 187 6.95 -18.17 1.75
N LYS A 188 8.02 -18.36 0.97
CA LYS A 188 9.23 -19.08 1.41
C LYS A 188 9.97 -18.37 2.55
N GLU A 189 9.96 -17.03 2.59
CA GLU A 189 10.54 -16.26 3.70
C GLU A 189 9.69 -16.35 4.98
N LYS A 190 8.36 -16.37 4.83
CA LYS A 190 7.42 -16.19 5.94
C LYS A 190 6.86 -17.49 6.54
N TYR A 191 6.81 -18.57 5.77
CA TYR A 191 6.14 -19.82 6.13
C TYR A 191 7.03 -21.04 5.87
N ASP A 192 6.76 -22.12 6.60
CA ASP A 192 7.54 -23.36 6.45
C ASP A 192 7.19 -24.03 5.12
N TYR A 193 8.19 -24.24 4.25
CA TYR A 193 8.03 -25.03 3.03
C TYR A 193 7.98 -26.53 3.39
N VAL A 194 6.88 -27.19 3.01
CA VAL A 194 6.58 -28.57 3.42
C VAL A 194 6.55 -29.59 2.27
N GLY A 195 6.87 -29.18 1.03
CA GLY A 195 7.01 -30.07 -0.12
C GLY A 195 6.29 -29.55 -1.36
N ARG A 196 6.11 -30.38 -2.40
CA ARG A 196 5.56 -29.95 -3.69
C ARG A 196 4.10 -30.36 -3.85
N LEU A 197 3.39 -29.61 -4.68
CA LEU A 197 2.09 -30.00 -5.21
C LEU A 197 2.33 -30.82 -6.48
N LEU A 198 1.95 -32.09 -6.46
CA LEU A 198 2.18 -33.02 -7.56
C LEU A 198 1.31 -32.71 -8.77
N LYS A 199 1.91 -32.79 -9.95
CA LYS A 199 1.17 -32.78 -11.22
C LYS A 199 0.42 -34.11 -11.41
N PRO A 200 -0.64 -34.14 -12.23
CA PRO A 200 -1.32 -35.39 -12.58
C PRO A 200 -0.32 -36.40 -13.18
N GLY A 201 -0.14 -37.54 -12.51
CA GLY A 201 0.82 -38.58 -12.90
C GLY A 201 2.26 -38.39 -12.43
N GLU A 202 2.57 -37.39 -11.61
CA GLU A 202 3.88 -37.24 -10.98
C GLU A 202 4.00 -38.10 -9.72
N GLU A 203 5.13 -38.83 -9.57
CA GLU A 203 5.39 -39.63 -8.37
C GLU A 203 5.92 -38.78 -7.20
N PRO A 204 5.55 -39.10 -5.95
CA PRO A 204 6.12 -38.44 -4.76
C PRO A 204 7.63 -38.64 -4.66
N SER A 205 8.34 -37.58 -4.30
CA SER A 205 9.76 -37.63 -3.95
C SER A 205 9.97 -38.11 -2.51
N GLU A 206 11.04 -38.87 -2.28
CA GLU A 206 11.49 -39.20 -0.92
C GLU A 206 12.28 -38.02 -0.33
N TYR A 207 11.84 -37.56 0.84
CA TYR A 207 12.57 -36.58 1.65
C TYR A 207 13.39 -37.31 2.71
N THR A 208 14.70 -37.15 2.69
CA THR A 208 15.58 -37.66 3.75
C THR A 208 15.59 -36.69 4.94
N ASP A 209 15.46 -37.20 6.16
CA ASP A 209 15.40 -36.39 7.39
C ASP A 209 16.68 -35.52 7.60
N GLU A 210 17.78 -35.78 6.87
CA GLU A 210 19.03 -35.02 6.97
C GLU A 210 18.93 -33.57 6.45
N GLU A 211 18.07 -33.29 5.45
CA GLU A 211 17.97 -31.95 4.84
C GLU A 211 17.37 -30.90 5.77
N ASP A 212 16.49 -31.28 6.70
CA ASP A 212 15.88 -30.34 7.66
C ASP A 212 16.91 -29.75 8.64
N THR A 213 18.01 -30.46 8.91
CA THR A 213 19.04 -30.03 9.87
C THR A 213 19.84 -28.79 9.42
N LYS A 214 19.89 -28.49 8.11
CA LYS A 214 20.77 -27.44 7.57
C LYS A 214 20.23 -26.02 7.69
N ASP A 215 18.91 -25.84 7.79
CA ASP A 215 18.31 -24.52 8.02
C ASP A 215 18.39 -24.09 9.50
N HIS A 216 18.68 -25.02 10.42
CA HIS A 216 18.75 -24.75 11.86
C HIS A 216 20.02 -24.01 12.33
N SER A 217 21.05 -23.83 11.50
CA SER A 217 22.37 -23.30 11.91
C SER A 217 22.67 -21.87 11.44
N LYS A 218 21.65 -21.12 10.99
CA LYS A 218 21.79 -19.74 10.48
C LYS A 218 21.00 -18.68 11.26
N GLN A 219 20.47 -19.02 12.44
CA GLN A 219 19.53 -18.15 13.18
C GLN A 219 19.87 -17.95 14.66
N ASP A 220 21.12 -18.22 15.04
CA ASP A 220 21.77 -17.81 16.30
C ASP A 220 22.93 -16.83 16.00
#